data_AF-A0A552EUE2-F1
#
_entry.id   AF-A0A552EUE2-F1
#
_cell.length_a   1.000
_cell.length_b   1.000
_cell.length_c   1.000
_cell.angle_alpha   90.00
_cell.angle_beta   90.00
_cell.angle_gamma   90.00
#
_symmetry.space_group_name_H-M   'P 1'
#
loop_
_entity.id
_entity.type
_entity.pdbx_description
1 polymer ?
#
loop_
_entity_poly.entity_id
_entity_poly.type
_entity_poly.pdbx_seq_one_letter_code
_entity_poly.pdbx_strand_id
1 'polypeptide(L)' 'MPTIDIEKTLQARTNLKPILFIPRNKSEYEQLVIMFDNLIDEIGENENHPLAFLMEMLAILI' A
#
# COMPACT_ATOMS: atom_id res chain seq x y z
N MET A 1 8.69 7.71 26.15
CA MET A 1 8.69 7.88 24.68
C MET A 1 9.16 6.57 24.08
N PRO A 2 8.40 5.89 23.21
CA PRO A 2 8.93 4.71 22.54
C PRO A 2 10.08 5.16 21.65
N THR A 3 11.27 4.61 21.87
CA THR A 3 12.42 4.79 20.99
C THR A 3 12.05 4.20 19.64
N ILE A 4 11.90 5.07 18.64
CA ILE A 4 11.70 4.64 17.25
C ILE A 4 12.90 3.78 16.87
N ASP A 5 12.65 2.47 16.75
CA ASP A 5 13.67 1.50 16.36
C ASP A 5 13.82 1.58 14.84
N ILE A 6 14.77 2.42 14.41
CA ILE A 6 15.02 2.72 13.00
C ILE A 6 15.38 1.44 12.23
N GLU A 7 16.10 0.51 12.85
CA GLU A 7 16.51 -0.74 12.21
C GLU A 7 15.31 -1.64 11.92
N LYS A 8 14.43 -1.82 12.92
CA LYS A 8 13.17 -2.55 12.71
C LYS A 8 12.28 -1.87 11.66
N THR A 9 12.24 -0.55 11.65
CA THR A 9 11.47 0.23 10.68
C THR A 9 12.02 0.06 9.26
N LEU A 10 13.34 0.03 9.09
CA LEU A 10 13.99 -0.19 7.79
C LEU A 10 13.77 -1.62 7.26
N GLN A 11 13.81 -2.63 8.13
CA GLN A 11 13.50 -4.00 7.75
C GLN A 11 12.02 -4.14 7.32
N ALA A 12 11.09 -3.59 8.10
CA ALA A 12 9.68 -3.58 7.75
C ALA A 12 9.43 -2.84 6.43
N ARG A 13 10.09 -1.70 6.21
CA ARG A 13 10.02 -0.94 4.96
C ARG A 13 10.50 -1.77 3.77
N THR A 14 11.55 -2.57 3.91
CA THR A 14 12.09 -3.39 2.80
C THR A 14 11.06 -4.44 2.34
N ASN A 15 10.35 -5.06 3.29
CA ASN A 15 9.32 -6.05 2.99
C ASN A 15 8.02 -5.42 2.47
N LEU A 16 7.71 -4.18 2.87
CA LEU A 16 6.51 -3.44 2.44
C LEU A 16 6.72 -2.64 1.17
N LYS A 17 7.97 -2.36 0.77
CA LYS A 17 8.31 -1.58 -0.43
C LYS A 17 7.65 -2.05 -1.73
N PRO A 18 7.47 -3.36 -2.00
CA PRO A 18 6.77 -3.78 -3.22
C PRO A 18 5.24 -3.56 -3.17
N ILE A 19 4.67 -3.30 -1.99
CA ILE A 19 3.22 -3.20 -1.75
C ILE A 19 2.81 -1.74 -1.52
N LEU A 20 3.65 -0.97 -0.83
CA LEU A 20 3.39 0.43 -0.48
C LEU A 20 4.63 1.28 -0.77
N PHE A 21 4.60 1.99 -1.88
CA PHE A 21 5.64 2.90 -2.31
C PHE A 21 5.04 4.11 -3.02
N ILE A 22 5.80 5.20 -3.04
CA ILE A 22 5.40 6.43 -3.75
C ILE A 22 5.90 6.30 -5.19
N PRO A 23 5.01 6.40 -6.19
CA PRO A 23 5.41 6.25 -7.59
C PRO A 23 6.33 7.42 -7.99
N ARG A 24 7.45 7.09 -8.65
CA ARG A 24 8.46 8.02 -9.15
C ARG A 24 8.48 8.11 -10.68
N ASN A 25 7.79 7.21 -11.35
CA ASN A 25 7.69 7.16 -12.81
C ASN A 25 6.33 6.58 -13.25
N LYS A 26 6.06 6.63 -14.55
CA LYS A 26 4.78 6.19 -15.13
C LYS A 26 4.51 4.70 -14.93
N SER A 27 5.54 3.86 -15.05
CA SER A 27 5.39 2.40 -14.87
C SER A 27 5.03 2.06 -13.43
N GLU A 28 5.62 2.77 -12.46
CA GLU A 28 5.32 2.63 -11.04
C GLU A 28 3.90 3.09 -10.70
N TYR A 29 3.44 4.18 -11.32
CA TYR A 29 2.05 4.62 -11.20
C TYR A 29 1.07 3.57 -11.77
N GLU A 30 1.34 3.04 -12.96
CA GLU A 30 0.51 2.00 -13.60
C GLU A 30 0.45 0.73 -12.75
N GLN A 31 1.54 0.36 -12.07
CA GLN A 31 1.54 -0.77 -11.12
C GLN A 31 0.61 -0.53 -9.94
N LEU A 32 0.60 0.68 -9.37
CA LEU A 32 -0.29 1.02 -8.26
C LEU A 32 -1.76 1.04 -8.69
N VAL A 33 -2.06 1.52 -9.91
CA VAL A 33 -3.42 1.47 -10.48
C VAL A 33 -3.90 0.03 -10.64
N ILE A 34 -3.08 -0.86 -11.21
CA ILE A 34 -3.43 -2.29 -11.34
C ILE A 34 -3.67 -2.92 -9.96
N MET A 35 -2.84 -2.58 -8.98
CA MET A 35 -3.00 -3.08 -7.62
C MET A 35 -4.27 -2.55 -6.96
N PHE A 36 -4.62 -1.30 -7.21
CA PHE A 36 -5.84 -0.67 -6.72
C PHE A 36 -7.09 -1.31 -7.33
N ASP A 37 -7.10 -1.56 -8.64
CA ASP A 37 -8.19 -2.26 -9.33
C ASP A 37 -8.39 -3.67 -8.74
N ASN A 38 -7.30 -4.43 -8.53
CA ASN A 38 -7.39 -5.75 -7.91
C ASN A 38 -7.95 -5.70 -6.47
N LEU A 39 -7.68 -4.64 -5.72
CA LEU A 39 -8.22 -4.46 -4.38
C LEU A 39 -9.70 -4.12 -4.41
N ILE A 40 -10.15 -3.31 -5.37
CA ILE A 40 -11.58 -3.05 -5.58
C ILE A 40 -12.30 -4.37 -5.88
N ASP A 41 -11.74 -5.21 -6.76
CA ASP A 41 -12.31 -6.51 -7.10
C ASP A 41 -12.36 -7.48 -5.91
N GLU A 42 -11.31 -7.51 -5.07
CA GLU A 42 -11.22 -8.38 -3.88
C GLU A 42 -12.14 -7.90 -2.74
N ILE A 43 -12.20 -6.59 -2.49
CA ILE A 43 -13.02 -6.00 -1.43
C ILE A 43 -14.50 -6.08 -1.83
N GLY A 44 -14.82 -5.80 -3.09
CA GLY A 44 -16.19 -5.77 -3.61
C GLY A 44 -17.10 -4.90 -2.75
N GLU A 45 -18.15 -5.49 -2.20
CA GLU A 45 -19.11 -4.84 -1.29
C GLU A 45 -18.81 -5.05 0.20
N ASN A 46 -17.68 -5.69 0.54
CA ASN A 46 -17.34 -5.98 1.93
C ASN A 46 -16.66 -4.77 2.60
N GLU A 47 -17.46 -3.88 3.17
CA GLU A 47 -16.99 -2.69 3.88
C GLU A 47 -16.07 -3.00 5.08
N ASN A 48 -16.15 -4.22 5.65
CA ASN A 48 -15.31 -4.65 6.77
C ASN A 48 -14.06 -5.44 6.31
N HIS A 49 -13.71 -5.38 5.02
CA HIS A 49 -12.61 -6.16 4.50
C HIS A 49 -11.28 -5.73 5.15
N PRO A 50 -10.42 -6.68 5.59
CA PRO A 50 -9.12 -6.36 6.19
C PRO A 50 -8.21 -5.52 5.28
N LEU A 51 -8.44 -5.54 3.96
CA LEU A 51 -7.68 -4.76 2.97
C LEU A 51 -8.32 -3.41 2.64
N ALA A 52 -9.49 -3.05 3.21
CA ALA A 52 -10.13 -1.75 2.97
C ALA A 52 -9.20 -0.58 3.30
N PHE A 53 -8.44 -0.70 4.40
CA PHE A 53 -7.43 0.29 4.77
C PHE A 53 -6.30 0.40 3.75
N LEU A 54 -5.92 -0.71 3.10
CA LEU A 54 -4.89 -0.69 2.05
C LEU A 54 -5.40 0.00 0.78
N MET A 55 -6.66 -0.23 0.41
CA MET A 55 -7.32 0.47 -0.69
C MET A 55 -7.35 1.98 -0.42
N GLU A 56 -7.79 2.40 0.77
CA GLU A 56 -7.80 3.82 1.16
C GLU A 56 -6.40 4.45 1.09
N MET A 57 -5.38 3.74 1.57
CA MET A 57 -3.99 4.20 1.50
C MET A 57 -3.48 4.31 0.05
N LEU A 58 -3.84 3.38 -0.82
CA LEU A 58 -3.44 3.42 -2.23
C LEU A 58 -4.15 4.55 -3.00
N ALA A 59 -5.42 4.85 -2.68
CA ALA A 59 -6.14 5.99 -3.26
C ALA A 59 -5.46 7.34 -2.98
N ILE A 60 -4.70 7.46 -1.89
CA ILE A 60 -3.94 8.68 -1.55
C ILE A 60 -2.63 8.79 -2.36
N LEU A 61 -2.08 7.65 -2.81
CA LEU A 61 -0.78 7.58 -3.49
C LEU A 61 -0.88 7.78 -5.02
N ILE A 62 -2.09 7.75 -5.57
CA ILE A 62 -2.42 7.87 -6.99
C ILE A 62 -3.00 9.26 -7.25
#